data_AF-A0A3P5DYW3-F1
#
_entry.id   AF-A0A3P5DYW3-F1
#
_cell.length_a   1.000
_cell.length_b   1.000
_cell.length_c   1.000
_cell.angle_alpha   90.00
_cell.angle_beta   90.00
_cell.angle_gamma   90.00
#
_symmetry.space_group_name_H-M   'P 1'
#
loop_
_entity.id
_entity.type
_entity.pdbx_description
1 polymer ?
#
loop_
_entity_poly.entity_id
_entity_poly.type
_entity_poly.pdbx_seq_one_letter_code
_entity_poly.pdbx_strand_id
1 'polypeptide(L)'
;MVLLVMKSSTTIITAYFDIGRGDWTANKGFREKLARSVDVYFSYFERLAALENEMIIFTSPDLKPRVEAIRNGKPTTVIVIDIKKKFRYIRSRIEKFKR
;
A
#
# COMPACT_ATOMS: atom_id res chain seq x y z
N MET A 1 30.77 27.38 -13.16
CA MET A 1 30.97 25.92 -13.21
C MET A 1 29.82 25.28 -12.44
N VAL A 2 28.78 24.80 -13.11
CA VAL A 2 27.65 24.14 -12.45
C VAL A 2 28.02 22.66 -12.36
N LEU A 3 28.23 22.17 -11.14
CA LEU A 3 28.45 20.76 -10.89
C LEU A 3 27.09 20.06 -11.11
N LEU A 4 26.88 19.48 -12.29
CA LEU A 4 25.77 18.56 -12.52
C LEU A 4 26.12 17.27 -11.78
N VAL A 5 25.78 17.24 -10.48
CA VAL A 5 25.70 15.99 -9.74
C VAL A 5 24.58 15.21 -10.42
N MET A 6 24.93 14.23 -11.24
CA MET A 6 23.99 13.19 -11.65
C MET A 6 23.55 12.48 -10.37
N LYS A 7 22.42 12.96 -9.82
CA LYS A 7 21.76 12.37 -8.68
C LYS A 7 21.28 11.01 -9.16
N SER A 8 22.06 9.95 -8.91
CA SER A 8 21.59 8.58 -9.04
C SER A 8 20.26 8.51 -8.28
N SER A 9 19.15 8.42 -9.02
CA SER A 9 17.82 8.45 -8.43
C SER A 9 17.34 7.01 -8.32
N THR A 10 17.28 6.53 -7.07
CA THR A 10 16.64 5.25 -6.79
C THR A 10 15.13 5.49 -6.74
N THR A 11 14.38 4.90 -7.67
CA THR A 11 12.92 4.88 -7.62
C THR A 11 12.46 3.77 -6.69
N ILE A 12 11.59 4.09 -5.74
CA ILE A 12 11.03 3.13 -4.79
C ILE A 12 9.67 2.67 -5.31
N ILE A 13 9.51 1.36 -5.52
CA ILE A 13 8.25 0.76 -5.96
C ILE A 13 7.65 -0.01 -4.79
N THR A 14 6.42 0.31 -4.41
CA THR A 14 5.73 -0.33 -3.27
C THR A 14 4.22 -0.43 -3.49
N ALA A 15 3.52 -1.14 -2.60
CA ALA A 15 2.09 -1.41 -2.68
C ALA A 15 1.41 -1.29 -1.32
N TYR A 16 0.25 -0.63 -1.27
CA TYR A 16 -0.60 -0.49 -0.09
C TYR A 16 -2.03 -0.88 -0.42
N PHE A 17 -2.48 -2.00 0.15
CA PHE A 17 -3.83 -2.52 -0.05
C PHE A 17 -4.40 -3.02 1.28
N ASP A 18 -5.68 -2.76 1.51
CA ASP A 18 -6.41 -3.49 2.53
C ASP A 18 -6.74 -4.90 2.05
N ILE A 19 -6.03 -5.88 2.59
CA ILE A 19 -6.23 -7.30 2.32
C ILE A 19 -7.03 -8.01 3.42
N GLY A 20 -7.60 -7.26 4.37
CA GLY A 20 -8.44 -7.81 5.45
C GLY A 20 -7.66 -8.35 6.65
N ARG A 21 -6.39 -7.97 6.83
CA ARG A 21 -5.61 -8.35 8.02
C ARG A 21 -6.09 -7.68 9.31
N GLY A 22 -6.82 -6.56 9.21
CA GLY A 22 -7.46 -5.94 10.37
C GLY A 22 -8.45 -6.88 11.05
N ASP A 23 -9.01 -7.83 10.31
CA ASP A 23 -9.98 -8.81 10.80
C ASP A 23 -9.35 -10.06 11.43
N TRP A 24 -8.02 -10.15 11.51
CA TRP A 24 -7.34 -11.33 12.06
C TRP A 24 -7.18 -11.21 13.58
N THR A 25 -8.30 -11.02 14.26
CA THR A 25 -8.40 -10.74 15.69
C THR A 25 -8.58 -12.00 16.53
N ALA A 26 -8.28 -11.91 17.83
CA ALA A 26 -8.38 -13.04 18.77
C ALA A 26 -9.80 -13.63 18.87
N ASN A 27 -10.83 -12.79 18.86
CA ASN A 27 -12.22 -13.23 18.86
C ASN A 27 -12.65 -13.96 17.57
N LYS A 28 -11.82 -13.94 16.51
CA LYS A 28 -12.00 -14.71 15.26
C LYS A 28 -11.05 -15.92 15.18
N GLY A 29 -10.40 -16.30 16.29
CA GLY A 29 -9.52 -17.47 16.38
C GLY A 29 -8.07 -17.24 15.93
N PHE A 30 -7.68 -15.98 15.69
CA PHE A 30 -6.30 -15.63 15.29
C PHE A 30 -5.45 -15.20 16.49
N ARG A 31 -4.12 -15.24 16.34
CA ARG A 31 -3.23 -14.63 17.35
C ARG A 31 -3.32 -13.11 17.23
N GLU A 32 -3.48 -12.40 18.34
CA GLU A 32 -3.67 -10.94 18.37
C GLU A 32 -2.60 -10.16 17.56
N LYS A 33 -1.34 -10.58 17.65
CA LYS A 33 -0.21 -10.01 16.89
C LYS A 33 -0.32 -10.09 15.36
N LEU A 34 -1.29 -10.84 14.83
CA LEU A 34 -1.54 -10.99 13.41
C LEU A 34 -2.49 -9.91 12.87
N ALA A 35 -3.33 -9.34 13.73
CA ALA A 35 -4.21 -8.23 13.37
C ALA A 35 -3.36 -7.01 13.02
N ARG A 36 -3.45 -6.57 11.78
CA ARG A 36 -2.81 -5.32 11.32
C ARG A 36 -3.79 -4.59 10.45
N SER A 37 -4.31 -3.49 10.99
CA SER A 37 -5.17 -2.59 10.22
C SER A 37 -4.35 -1.84 9.17
N VAL A 38 -5.08 -1.25 8.23
CA VAL A 38 -4.51 -0.34 7.23
C VAL A 38 -3.78 0.82 7.92
N ASP A 39 -4.30 1.33 9.05
CA ASP A 39 -3.65 2.42 9.81
C ASP A 39 -2.26 2.05 10.32
N VAL A 40 -2.08 0.81 10.81
CA VAL A 40 -0.77 0.33 11.26
C VAL A 40 0.22 0.30 10.10
N TYR A 41 -0.22 -0.12 8.91
CA TYR A 41 0.65 -0.12 7.73
C TYR A 41 0.97 1.30 7.25
N PHE A 42 0.03 2.23 7.36
CA PHE A 42 0.27 3.63 7.02
C PHE A 42 1.23 4.32 8.00
N SER A 43 1.18 4.02 9.31
CA SER A 43 2.15 4.58 10.25
C SER A 43 3.59 4.10 9.98
N TYR A 44 3.75 2.88 9.47
CA TYR A 44 5.05 2.41 8.99
C TYR A 44 5.47 3.11 7.69
N PHE A 45 4.52 3.38 6.80
CA PHE A 45 4.76 4.08 5.55
C PHE A 45 5.23 5.52 5.76
N GLU A 46 4.75 6.24 6.77
CA GLU A 46 5.13 7.63 7.03
C GLU A 46 6.66 7.85 7.07
N ARG A 47 7.40 6.92 7.69
CA ARG A 47 8.87 6.98 7.74
C ARG A 47 9.51 6.81 6.37
N LEU A 48 9.01 5.88 5.56
CA LEU A 48 9.48 5.68 4.18
C LEU A 48 9.11 6.88 3.30
N ALA A 49 7.89 7.39 3.43
CA ALA A 49 7.33 8.49 2.66
C ALA A 49 8.00 9.86 2.95
N ALA A 50 8.82 9.96 3.99
CA ALA A 50 9.66 11.12 4.25
C ALA A 50 10.80 11.25 3.22
N LEU A 51 11.18 10.17 2.52
CA LEU A 51 12.23 10.21 1.51
C LEU A 51 11.83 11.04 0.28
N GLU A 52 12.78 11.79 -0.27
CA GLU A 52 12.59 12.62 -1.48
C GLU A 52 12.70 11.83 -2.79
N ASN A 53 12.91 10.51 -2.69
CA ASN A 53 12.94 9.62 -3.85
C ASN A 53 11.61 9.66 -4.61
N GLU A 54 11.69 9.45 -5.93
CA GLU A 54 10.53 9.09 -6.72
C GLU A 54 9.92 7.79 -6.16
N MET A 55 8.62 7.81 -5.95
CA MET A 55 7.87 6.62 -5.53
C MET A 55 6.82 6.24 -6.55
N ILE A 56 6.76 4.96 -6.90
CA ILE A 56 5.64 4.37 -7.63
C ILE A 56 4.85 3.51 -6.65
N ILE A 57 3.62 3.93 -6.36
CA ILE A 57 2.80 3.32 -5.31
C ILE A 57 1.55 2.71 -5.92
N PHE A 58 1.43 1.40 -5.82
CA PHE A 58 0.22 0.68 -6.18
C PHE A 58 -0.76 0.67 -5.01
N THR A 59 -2.01 1.08 -5.22
CA THR A 59 -3.00 1.12 -4.13
C THR A 59 -4.44 1.01 -4.62
N SER A 60 -5.39 0.85 -3.69
CA SER A 60 -6.82 0.81 -4.01
C SER A 60 -7.41 2.22 -4.10
N PRO A 61 -8.56 2.39 -4.81
CA PRO A 61 -9.15 3.71 -5.02
C PRO A 61 -9.41 4.50 -3.73
N ASP A 62 -9.81 3.80 -2.66
CA ASP A 62 -10.11 4.36 -1.34
C ASP A 62 -8.87 4.82 -0.56
N LEU A 63 -7.70 4.24 -0.84
CA LEU A 63 -6.45 4.56 -0.13
C LEU A 63 -5.58 5.58 -0.86
N LYS A 64 -5.83 5.83 -2.15
CA LYS A 64 -5.11 6.83 -2.94
C LYS A 64 -5.03 8.21 -2.26
N PRO A 65 -6.13 8.81 -1.76
CA PRO A 65 -6.07 10.15 -1.16
C PRO A 65 -5.13 10.21 0.04
N ARG A 66 -5.07 9.13 0.84
CA ARG A 66 -4.19 9.05 2.01
C ARG A 66 -2.72 8.93 1.61
N VAL A 67 -2.42 8.16 0.56
CA VAL A 67 -1.05 8.09 0.00
C VAL A 67 -0.60 9.47 -0.49
N GLU A 68 -1.45 10.17 -1.24
CA GLU A 68 -1.14 11.51 -1.77
C GLU A 68 -0.95 12.53 -0.64
N ALA A 69 -1.79 12.48 0.39
CA ALA A 69 -1.67 13.34 1.56
C ALA A 69 -0.35 13.12 2.32
N ILE A 70 0.06 11.86 2.54
CA ILE A 70 1.32 11.54 3.22
C ILE A 70 2.53 11.95 2.39
N ARG A 71 2.45 11.80 1.06
CA ARG A 71 3.55 12.22 0.16
C ARG A 71 3.63 13.73 0.01
N ASN A 72 2.54 14.46 0.24
CA ASN A 72 2.50 15.93 0.34
C ASN A 72 3.26 16.63 -0.81
N GLY A 73 2.96 16.25 -2.05
CA GLY A 73 3.56 16.85 -3.26
C GLY A 73 4.97 16.33 -3.64
N LYS A 74 5.59 15.46 -2.83
CA LYS A 74 6.86 14.81 -3.22
C LYS A 74 6.68 13.94 -4.48
N PRO A 75 7.73 13.73 -5.31
CA PRO A 75 7.65 12.95 -6.54
C PRO A 75 7.02 11.57 -6.32
N THR A 76 5.80 11.38 -6.84
CA THR A 76 4.99 10.19 -6.59
C THR A 76 4.09 9.91 -7.79
N THR A 77 4.15 8.69 -8.31
CA THR A 77 3.17 8.14 -9.24
C THR A 77 2.29 7.14 -8.49
N VAL A 78 0.99 7.41 -8.37
CA VAL A 78 0.05 6.49 -7.72
C VAL A 78 -0.72 5.70 -8.77
N ILE A 79 -0.52 4.38 -8.79
CA ILE A 79 -1.20 3.45 -9.70
C ILE A 79 -2.37 2.81 -8.96
N VAL A 80 -3.59 3.19 -9.34
CA VAL A 80 -4.82 2.67 -8.73
C VAL A 80 -5.21 1.33 -9.34
N ILE A 81 -5.32 0.31 -8.50
CA ILE A 81 -5.85 -1.01 -8.86
C ILE A 81 -6.91 -1.41 -7.86
N ASP A 82 -8.15 -1.55 -8.30
CA ASP A 82 -9.16 -2.24 -7.51
C ASP A 82 -8.93 -3.76 -7.62
N ILE A 83 -8.15 -4.33 -6.70
CA ILE A 83 -7.84 -5.78 -6.64
C ILE A 83 -9.13 -6.61 -6.51
N LYS A 84 -10.11 -6.10 -5.76
CA LYS A 84 -11.37 -6.78 -5.52
C LYS A 84 -12.16 -6.96 -6.82
N LYS A 85 -12.16 -5.94 -7.68
CA LYS A 85 -12.77 -5.95 -9.01
C LYS A 85 -11.91 -6.65 -10.07
N LYS A 86 -10.61 -6.33 -10.13
CA LYS A 86 -9.67 -6.85 -11.14
C LYS A 86 -9.57 -8.38 -11.09
N PHE A 87 -9.54 -8.95 -9.90
CA PHE A 87 -9.43 -10.40 -9.70
C PHE A 87 -10.75 -11.05 -9.29
N ARG A 88 -11.89 -10.43 -9.61
CA ARG A 88 -13.22 -10.93 -9.23
C ARG A 88 -13.42 -12.40 -9.60
N TYR A 89 -13.06 -12.80 -10.82
CA TYR A 89 -13.20 -14.18 -11.27
C TYR A 89 -12.44 -15.18 -10.39
N ILE A 90 -11.16 -14.91 -10.11
CA ILE A 90 -10.32 -15.77 -9.26
C ILE A 90 -10.87 -15.80 -7.83
N ARG A 91 -11.26 -14.65 -7.29
CA ARG A 91 -11.86 -14.56 -5.95
C ARG A 91 -13.15 -15.38 -5.85
N SER A 92 -14.03 -15.30 -6.84
CA SER A 92 -15.24 -16.12 -6.91
C SER A 92 -14.94 -17.61 -6.98
N ARG A 93 -13.83 -18.03 -7.61
CA ARG A 93 -13.40 -19.43 -7.58
C ARG A 93 -12.88 -19.84 -6.20
N ILE A 94 -12.11 -18.99 -5.52
CA ILE A 94 -11.59 -19.27 -4.17
C ILE A 94 -12.74 -19.43 -3.18
N GLU A 95 -13.70 -18.51 -3.19
CA GLU A 95 -14.84 -18.54 -2.25
C GLU A 95 -15.72 -19.79 -2.40
N LYS A 96 -15.75 -20.43 -3.59
CA LYS A 96 -16.44 -21.73 -3.75
C LYS A 96 -15.83 -22.88 -2.94
N PHE A 97 -14.55 -22.79 -2.60
CA PHE A 97 -13.83 -23.86 -1.88
C PHE A 97 -13.49 -23.50 -0.44
N LYS A 98 -13.75 -22.25 -0.05
CA LYS A 98 -13.58 -21.76 1.31
C LYS A 98 -14.71 -22.33 2.16
N ARG A 99 -14.36 -23.11 3.19
CA ARG A 99 -15.32 -23.70 4.14
C ARG A 99 -15.64 -22.72 5.25
#